data_AF-A0A5J6GE12-F1
#
_entry.id   AF-A0A5J6GE12-F1
#
_cell.length_a   1.000
_cell.length_b   1.000
_cell.length_c   1.000
_cell.angle_alpha   90.00
_cell.angle_beta   90.00
_cell.angle_gamma   90.00
#
_symmetry.space_group_name_H-M   'P 1'
#
loop_
_entity.id
_entity.type
_entity.pdbx_description
1 polymer ?
#
loop_
_entity_poly.entity_id
_entity_poly.type
_entity_poly.pdbx_seq_one_letter_code
_entity_poly.pdbx_strand_id
1 'polypeptide(L)'
;MNHRSLVRRVVLMAVAGLLTLPFASAASAAAPAQGHAQLRVPVNVWASDVNTHSGPHTTDPVTGQVGPGTVEAVCQAAGGSVSYGSYYNFWWAQLDDGSWISDVFISGGNNDEPVPGIPYC
;
A
#
# COMPACT_ATOMS: atom_id res chain seq x y z
N MET A 1 -45.48 0.40 -55.27
CA MET A 1 -45.84 1.64 -55.99
C MET A 1 -47.10 2.22 -55.37
N ASN A 2 -46.98 3.41 -54.76
CA ASN A 2 -48.02 4.44 -54.49
C ASN A 2 -49.27 4.00 -53.67
N HIS A 3 -49.88 4.75 -52.75
CA HIS A 3 -49.78 6.10 -52.19
C HIS A 3 -50.78 6.09 -51.02
N ARG A 4 -50.55 6.76 -49.88
CA ARG A 4 -51.65 7.27 -49.02
C ARG A 4 -51.19 8.23 -47.91
N SER A 5 -51.46 9.51 -48.16
CA SER A 5 -51.82 10.64 -47.28
C SER A 5 -51.24 10.71 -45.86
N LEU A 6 -50.32 11.64 -45.58
CA LEU A 6 -50.58 13.03 -45.16
C LEU A 6 -51.37 13.17 -43.84
N VAL A 7 -50.66 13.35 -42.72
CA VAL A 7 -51.11 14.29 -41.68
C VAL A 7 -49.93 15.15 -41.22
N ARG A 8 -50.14 16.43 -41.47
CA ARG A 8 -49.32 17.60 -41.25
C ARG A 8 -49.42 17.98 -39.76
N ARG A 9 -48.31 17.98 -39.03
CA ARG A 9 -48.18 18.73 -37.77
C ARG A 9 -46.86 19.48 -37.77
N VAL A 10 -46.94 20.71 -38.28
CA VAL A 10 -45.94 21.75 -38.09
C VAL A 10 -45.96 22.10 -36.60
N VAL A 11 -44.88 21.78 -35.88
CA VAL A 11 -44.63 22.34 -34.55
C VAL A 11 -43.51 23.37 -34.74
N LEU A 12 -43.92 24.61 -34.99
CA LEU A 12 -43.11 25.80 -34.79
C LEU A 12 -43.18 26.13 -33.31
N MET A 13 -42.06 26.12 -32.57
CA MET A 13 -41.86 27.01 -31.43
C MET A 13 -40.38 27.37 -31.25
N ALA A 14 -40.12 28.64 -31.59
CA ALA A 14 -39.27 29.64 -30.94
C ALA A 14 -37.87 29.24 -30.40
N VAL A 15 -36.86 29.82 -31.04
CA VAL A 15 -35.51 30.06 -30.51
C VAL A 15 -35.57 31.20 -29.48
N ALA A 16 -35.12 30.98 -28.24
CA ALA A 16 -34.81 32.06 -27.31
C ALA A 16 -33.87 31.62 -26.18
N GLY A 17 -32.67 32.22 -26.12
CA GLY A 17 -31.92 32.42 -24.88
C GLY A 17 -30.81 31.41 -24.55
N LEU A 18 -29.60 31.65 -25.07
CA LEU A 18 -28.36 31.19 -24.44
C LEU A 18 -28.27 31.81 -23.03
N LEU A 19 -28.44 31.00 -21.99
CA LEU A 19 -27.93 31.30 -20.65
C LEU A 19 -26.86 30.25 -20.34
N THR A 20 -25.65 30.48 -20.85
CA THR A 20 -24.46 29.73 -20.44
C THR A 20 -24.13 30.13 -19.01
N LEU A 21 -24.65 29.37 -18.05
CA LEU A 21 -24.14 29.44 -16.68
C LEU A 21 -22.64 29.08 -16.73
N PRO A 22 -21.73 29.92 -16.22
CA PRO A 22 -20.37 29.46 -16.00
C PRO A 22 -20.45 28.36 -14.94
N PHE A 23 -20.27 27.11 -15.35
CA PHE A 23 -19.91 26.06 -14.42
C PHE A 23 -18.56 26.48 -13.84
N ALA A 24 -18.58 27.09 -12.66
CA ALA A 24 -17.37 27.34 -11.90
C ALA A 24 -16.78 25.95 -11.59
N SER A 25 -15.77 25.55 -12.35
CA SER A 25 -14.96 24.39 -12.04
C SER A 25 -14.37 24.62 -10.66
N ALA A 26 -14.98 24.02 -9.64
CA ALA A 26 -14.33 23.82 -8.37
C ALA A 26 -13.15 22.88 -8.66
N ALA A 27 -11.99 23.46 -8.98
CA ALA A 27 -10.74 22.74 -8.93
C ALA A 27 -10.65 22.20 -7.51
N SER A 28 -10.91 20.89 -7.36
CA SER A 28 -10.61 20.21 -6.12
C SER A 28 -9.11 20.34 -5.97
N ALA A 29 -8.66 21.30 -5.15
CA ALA A 29 -7.34 21.23 -4.58
C ALA A 29 -7.31 19.89 -3.85
N ALA A 30 -6.63 18.91 -4.44
CA ALA A 30 -6.35 17.66 -3.75
C ALA A 30 -5.67 18.07 -2.45
N ALA A 31 -6.40 17.95 -1.34
CA ALA A 31 -5.78 18.05 -0.03
C ALA A 31 -4.60 17.07 -0.05
N PRO A 32 -3.42 17.43 0.48
CA PRO A 32 -2.35 16.46 0.62
C PRO A 32 -2.97 15.28 1.37
N ALA A 33 -2.89 14.08 0.79
CA ALA A 33 -3.29 12.88 1.48
C ALA A 33 -2.48 12.87 2.79
N GLN A 34 -3.15 13.14 3.91
CA GLN A 34 -2.56 13.00 5.23
C GLN A 34 -2.44 11.50 5.46
N GLY A 35 -1.45 10.88 4.82
CA GLY A 35 -0.95 9.60 5.27
C GLY A 35 -0.50 9.83 6.70
N HIS A 36 -1.06 9.06 7.64
CA HIS A 36 -0.47 8.95 8.96
C HIS A 36 1.03 8.78 8.76
N ALA A 37 1.84 9.67 9.32
CA ALA A 37 3.27 9.46 9.33
C ALA A 37 3.48 8.12 10.02
N GLN A 38 3.69 7.07 9.23
CA GLN A 38 3.87 5.72 9.72
C GLN A 38 5.05 5.81 10.69
N LEU A 39 4.84 5.38 11.94
CA LEU A 39 5.90 5.35 12.93
C LEU A 39 7.03 4.48 12.36
N ARG A 40 8.21 5.07 12.21
CA ARG A 40 9.40 4.34 11.80
C ARG A 40 10.18 4.00 13.05
N VAL A 41 10.47 2.71 13.21
CA VAL A 41 11.20 2.17 14.34
C VAL A 41 12.55 1.70 13.82
N PRO A 42 13.67 2.36 14.20
CA PRO A 42 14.98 1.91 13.81
C PRO A 42 15.28 0.57 14.47
N VAL A 43 15.59 -0.45 13.68
CA VAL A 43 15.93 -1.79 14.14
C VAL A 43 17.26 -2.24 13.57
N ASN A 44 17.99 -3.09 14.31
CA ASN A 44 19.32 -3.54 13.90
C ASN A 44 19.26 -4.95 13.30
N VAL A 45 19.62 -5.08 12.02
CA VAL A 45 19.84 -6.36 11.35
C VAL A 45 21.22 -6.88 11.72
N TRP A 46 21.32 -8.14 12.16
CA TRP A 46 22.59 -8.73 12.61
C TRP A 46 23.29 -9.60 11.54
N ALA A 47 22.56 -10.03 10.50
CA ALA A 47 23.04 -10.93 9.47
C ALA A 47 23.31 -10.22 8.13
N SER A 48 24.15 -10.84 7.29
CA SER A 48 24.40 -10.41 5.92
C SER A 48 23.52 -11.13 4.91
N ASP A 49 23.30 -10.49 3.75
CA ASP A 49 22.64 -11.06 2.58
C ASP A 49 21.23 -11.63 2.90
N VAL A 50 20.50 -10.96 3.79
CA VAL A 50 19.15 -11.37 4.20
C VAL A 50 18.16 -10.96 3.12
N ASN A 51 17.50 -11.94 2.50
CA ASN A 51 16.43 -11.67 1.54
C ASN A 51 15.26 -10.94 2.22
N THR A 52 14.78 -9.90 1.55
CA THR A 52 13.49 -9.28 1.87
C THR A 52 12.44 -9.74 0.88
N HIS A 53 11.20 -9.88 1.35
CA HIS A 53 10.10 -10.49 0.62
C HIS A 53 8.97 -9.49 0.38
N SER A 54 8.11 -9.70 -0.61
CA SER A 54 6.93 -8.86 -0.83
C SER A 54 5.83 -9.07 0.22
N GLY A 55 5.95 -10.08 1.07
CA GLY A 55 5.01 -10.42 2.14
C GLY A 55 5.71 -11.18 3.27
N PRO A 56 5.01 -11.43 4.40
CA PRO A 56 5.57 -12.03 5.60
C PRO A 56 5.74 -13.56 5.47
N HIS A 57 6.28 -14.05 4.37
CA HIS A 57 6.55 -15.48 4.18
C HIS A 57 7.73 -15.69 3.23
N THR A 58 8.54 -16.71 3.50
CA THR A 58 9.67 -17.10 2.63
C THR A 58 9.26 -17.56 1.22
N THR A 59 7.97 -17.82 0.97
CA THR A 59 7.44 -18.20 -0.34
C THR A 59 6.95 -16.99 -1.12
N ASP A 60 6.80 -15.84 -0.46
CA ASP A 60 6.52 -14.59 -1.17
C ASP A 60 7.75 -14.19 -2.00
N PRO A 61 7.57 -13.55 -3.16
CA PRO A 61 8.67 -13.11 -4.00
C PRO A 61 9.73 -12.33 -3.24
N VAL A 62 11.01 -12.63 -3.49
CA VAL A 62 12.13 -11.82 -3.00
C VAL A 62 12.14 -10.49 -3.75
N THR A 63 12.13 -9.38 -3.03
CA THR A 63 12.11 -8.02 -3.57
C THR A 63 13.43 -7.28 -3.37
N GLY A 64 14.30 -7.77 -2.49
CA GLY A 64 15.60 -7.17 -2.22
C GLY A 64 16.43 -7.99 -1.24
N GLN A 65 17.52 -7.39 -0.78
CA GLN A 65 18.38 -7.93 0.27
C GLN A 65 18.84 -6.80 1.19
N VAL A 66 18.98 -7.11 2.46
CA VAL A 66 19.58 -6.21 3.47
C VAL A 66 20.77 -6.89 4.13
N GLY A 67 21.74 -6.06 4.53
CA GLY A 67 22.91 -6.50 5.28
C GLY A 67 22.85 -6.05 6.74
N PRO A 68 23.95 -6.25 7.49
CA PRO A 68 24.01 -5.83 8.88
C PRO A 68 23.94 -4.32 8.99
N GLY A 69 23.19 -3.82 9.97
CA GLY A 69 23.04 -2.39 10.22
C GLY A 69 21.62 -2.00 10.57
N THR A 70 21.37 -0.68 10.63
CA THR A 70 20.07 -0.13 10.99
C THR A 70 19.18 0.00 9.77
N VAL A 71 17.96 -0.52 9.86
CA VAL A 71 16.87 -0.33 8.91
C VAL A 71 15.64 0.21 9.63
N GLU A 72 14.71 0.82 8.88
CA GLU A 72 13.50 1.40 9.44
C GLU A 72 12.32 0.42 9.29
N ALA A 73 11.86 -0.16 10.40
CA ALA A 73 10.65 -0.96 10.43
C ALA A 73 9.41 -0.08 10.60
N VAL A 74 8.32 -0.44 9.93
CA VAL A 74 7.05 0.31 9.97
C VAL A 74 6.01 -0.40 10.82
N CYS A 75 5.82 -1.70 10.59
CA CYS A 75 4.94 -2.54 11.39
C CYS A 75 5.43 -3.99 11.33
N GLN A 76 4.83 -4.88 12.13
CA GLN A 76 5.13 -6.30 12.14
C GLN A 76 3.86 -7.16 12.14
N ALA A 77 3.95 -8.36 11.60
CA ALA A 77 2.86 -9.33 11.54
C ALA A 77 3.37 -10.77 11.64
N ALA A 78 2.49 -11.67 12.08
CA ALA A 78 2.74 -13.10 12.03
C ALA A 78 2.65 -13.62 10.58
N GLY A 79 3.49 -14.59 10.25
CA GLY A 79 3.58 -15.15 8.91
C GLY A 79 4.29 -16.50 8.87
N GLY A 80 5.07 -16.75 7.83
CA GLY A 80 5.80 -18.01 7.64
C GLY A 80 6.93 -18.17 8.67
N SER A 81 7.09 -19.36 9.26
CA SER A 81 8.18 -19.58 10.20
C SER A 81 9.55 -19.65 9.52
N VAL A 82 10.56 -19.04 10.14
CA VAL A 82 11.95 -19.04 9.69
C VAL A 82 12.85 -19.58 10.81
N SER A 83 13.84 -20.38 10.44
CA SER A 83 14.90 -20.87 11.34
C SER A 83 16.27 -20.47 10.80
N TYR A 84 17.15 -19.98 11.68
CA TYR A 84 18.56 -19.79 11.36
C TYR A 84 19.43 -20.15 12.58
N GLY A 85 20.17 -21.25 12.48
CA GLY A 85 20.93 -21.76 13.63
C GLY A 85 20.02 -22.09 14.81
N SER A 86 20.19 -21.39 15.93
CA SER A 86 19.35 -21.52 17.13
C SER A 86 18.17 -20.56 17.20
N TYR A 87 18.08 -19.64 16.23
CA TYR A 87 17.00 -18.66 16.14
C TYR A 87 15.83 -19.22 15.36
N TYR A 88 14.62 -18.96 15.84
CA TYR A 88 13.37 -19.36 15.22
C TYR A 88 12.30 -18.32 15.50
N ASN A 89 11.61 -17.86 14.46
CA ASN A 89 10.51 -16.92 14.63
C ASN A 89 9.51 -17.03 13.47
N PHE A 90 8.24 -16.77 13.75
CA PHE A 90 7.17 -16.62 12.75
C PHE A 90 6.74 -15.16 12.55
N TRP A 91 7.33 -14.23 13.30
CA TRP A 91 7.13 -12.79 13.14
C TRP A 91 8.01 -12.22 12.03
N TRP A 92 7.46 -11.21 11.36
CA TRP A 92 8.09 -10.48 10.27
C TRP A 92 7.84 -8.98 10.45
N ALA A 93 8.85 -8.18 10.17
CA ALA A 93 8.76 -6.73 10.11
C ALA A 93 8.69 -6.26 8.66
N GLN A 94 7.73 -5.38 8.38
CA GLN A 94 7.71 -4.60 7.14
C GLN A 94 8.66 -3.40 7.28
N LEU A 95 9.55 -3.25 6.31
CA LEU A 95 10.47 -2.12 6.18
C LEU A 95 9.78 -0.92 5.53
N ASP A 96 10.43 0.24 5.58
CA ASP A 96 9.93 1.49 5.01
C ASP A 96 9.74 1.48 3.48
N ASP A 97 10.45 0.61 2.77
CA ASP A 97 10.29 0.34 1.35
C ASP A 97 9.13 -0.63 1.01
N GLY A 98 8.44 -1.15 2.04
CA GLY A 98 7.32 -2.07 1.93
C GLY A 98 7.70 -3.55 1.83
N SER A 99 9.00 -3.87 1.76
CA SER A 99 9.49 -5.24 1.82
C SER A 99 9.45 -5.80 3.25
N TRP A 100 9.48 -7.12 3.39
CA TRP A 100 9.36 -7.81 4.66
C TRP A 100 10.63 -8.60 4.97
N ILE A 101 11.09 -8.50 6.21
CA ILE A 101 12.21 -9.26 6.75
C ILE A 101 11.72 -10.13 7.91
N SER A 102 12.23 -11.34 8.04
CA SER A 102 11.94 -12.18 9.20
C SER A 102 12.62 -11.63 10.45
N ASP A 103 11.89 -11.59 11.57
CA ASP A 103 12.38 -11.11 12.86
C ASP A 103 13.56 -11.94 13.40
N VAL A 104 13.76 -13.16 12.88
CA VAL A 104 14.99 -13.95 13.11
C VAL A 104 16.25 -13.12 12.88
N PHE A 105 16.23 -12.20 11.92
CA PHE A 105 17.39 -11.39 11.52
C PHE A 105 17.44 -10.02 12.18
N ILE A 106 16.47 -9.68 13.03
CA ILE A 106 16.39 -8.41 13.77
C ILE A 106 16.86 -8.62 15.21
N SER A 107 17.69 -7.72 15.70
CA SER A 107 18.18 -7.73 17.09
C SER A 107 17.12 -7.19 18.05
N GLY A 108 17.04 -7.77 19.25
CA GLY A 108 16.21 -7.25 20.35
C GLY A 108 14.87 -7.97 20.54
N GLY A 109 14.52 -8.93 19.68
CA GLY A 109 13.40 -9.86 19.88
C GLY A 109 13.83 -11.20 20.52
N ASN A 110 12.84 -11.99 20.93
CA ASN A 110 13.02 -13.39 21.32
C ASN A 110 12.45 -14.32 20.24
N ASN A 111 12.75 -15.61 20.33
CA ASN A 111 12.09 -16.61 19.48
C ASN A 111 10.58 -16.60 19.74
N ASP A 112 9.79 -16.79 18.68
CA ASP A 112 8.32 -16.86 18.72
C ASP A 112 7.60 -15.61 19.25
N GLU A 113 8.33 -14.50 19.41
CA GLU A 113 7.82 -13.24 19.91
C GLU A 113 8.08 -12.11 18.92
N PRO A 114 7.19 -11.11 18.85
CA PRO A 114 7.41 -9.92 18.05
C PRO A 114 8.56 -9.09 18.62
N VAL A 115 9.27 -8.34 17.76
CA VAL A 115 10.30 -7.41 18.22
C VAL A 115 9.64 -6.27 19.03
N PRO A 116 10.04 -6.02 20.29
CA PRO A 116 9.44 -4.97 21.11
C PRO A 116 9.57 -3.58 20.48
N GLY A 117 8.47 -2.84 20.46
CA GLY A 117 8.42 -1.44 20.00
C GLY A 117 7.98 -1.24 18.56
N ILE A 118 8.05 -2.27 17.70
CA ILE A 118 7.45 -2.21 16.36
C ILE A 118 5.92 -2.38 16.50
N PRO A 119 5.08 -1.51 15.93
CA PRO A 119 3.63 -1.66 16.01
C PRO A 119 3.13 -2.84 15.14
N TYR A 120 1.94 -3.36 15.43
CA TYR A 120 1.34 -4.39 14.57
C TYR A 120 0.73 -3.80 13.30
N CYS A 121 0.87 -4.54 12.20
CA CYS A 121 -0.04 -4.43 11.07
C CYS A 121 -1.36 -5.16 11.43
#